data_AF-A0A7L4ZU69-F1
#
_entry.id   AF-A0A7L4ZU69-F1
#
_cell.length_a   1.000
_cell.length_b   1.000
_cell.length_c   1.000
_cell.angle_alpha   90.00
_cell.angle_beta   90.00
_cell.angle_gamma   90.00
#
_symmetry.space_group_name_H-M   'P 1'
#
loop_
_entity.id
_entity.type
_entity.pdbx_description
1 polymer ?
#
loop_
_entity_poly.entity_id
_entity_poly.type
_entity_poly.pdbx_seq_one_letter_code
_entity_poly.pdbx_strand_id
1 'polypeptide(L)'
;MERYRHYSDASRIVLPLFDVVLIFGAFRLAGFIISGGWHFGRMDVALFSVFALLWWILSGQYANIYRVDRLITYPEKLLYVMRTFLLHAVLLGIGAVVLQQYWVSARFLFSAYSVSLMAVVSGRFLLTFSYRLYLRHMARPASRYVIVGAGESGQSLYRFLASHDPVGNEFVGFFADEPIPGGLRALVRGRIGDLKDFCRQTHIDEIYFALPLDQRELIEDLSHFADQHFLSFRIVPDFRGTVRKDVNVYFYDHLPILTIRHEPLGIRTNQLLKRVFDIGFSLAVICLVFPFIMPVLALLIKLDSPGPVFFKQLRPGKRNQLFPCYKLRTMRTDHGKTELQATKNDVRVTRMGAYLRKYNLDELPQFFNVLLGHMSVVGPRPNMVSQLEEYSKHITEYQLRHAVTPGITGYAQVNGYRGETREAGTMEKRVEYDLKYVENWSFGLDMKIIGQTVWNMVKGEKNAY
;
A
#
# COMPACT_ATOMS: atom_id res chain seq x y z
N MET A 1 -17.92 -17.38 -20.10
CA MET A 1 -16.96 -16.34 -19.65
C MET A 1 -17.03 -15.01 -20.45
N GLU A 2 -17.81 -14.89 -21.53
CA GLU A 2 -17.83 -13.67 -22.38
C GLU A 2 -18.73 -12.53 -21.88
N ARG A 3 -19.71 -12.79 -21.01
CA ARG A 3 -20.73 -11.79 -20.63
C ARG A 3 -20.20 -10.60 -19.79
N TYR A 4 -19.06 -10.77 -19.08
CA TYR A 4 -18.40 -9.68 -18.34
C TYR A 4 -17.31 -8.94 -19.12
N ARG A 5 -16.98 -9.39 -20.34
CA ARG A 5 -15.93 -8.75 -21.14
C ARG A 5 -16.41 -7.51 -21.89
N HIS A 6 -17.71 -7.34 -22.11
CA HIS A 6 -18.20 -6.30 -23.02
C HIS A 6 -18.68 -4.99 -22.38
N TYR A 7 -18.97 -4.95 -21.08
CA TYR A 7 -19.32 -3.68 -20.42
C TYR A 7 -18.10 -2.82 -20.05
N SER A 8 -16.87 -3.37 -20.09
CA SER A 8 -15.67 -2.70 -19.56
C SER A 8 -14.83 -1.90 -20.57
N ASP A 9 -15.04 -2.09 -21.88
CA ASP A 9 -14.13 -1.51 -22.88
C ASP A 9 -14.64 -0.19 -23.48
N ALA A 10 -15.97 -0.02 -23.63
CA ALA A 10 -16.55 1.23 -24.12
C ALA A 10 -16.33 2.40 -23.15
N SER A 11 -16.46 2.14 -21.83
CA SER A 11 -16.15 3.13 -20.79
C SER A 11 -14.68 3.59 -20.83
N ARG A 12 -13.80 2.82 -21.50
CA ARG A 12 -12.39 3.21 -21.68
C ARG A 12 -12.19 4.44 -22.52
N ILE A 13 -13.05 4.61 -23.50
CA ILE A 13 -12.99 5.69 -24.47
C ILE A 13 -14.00 6.78 -24.09
N VAL A 14 -15.19 6.39 -23.64
CA VAL A 14 -16.28 7.31 -23.33
C VAL A 14 -15.94 8.23 -22.15
N LEU A 15 -15.32 7.72 -21.07
CA LEU A 15 -15.02 8.55 -19.89
C LEU A 15 -13.93 9.60 -20.15
N PRO A 16 -12.75 9.27 -20.73
CA PRO A 16 -11.79 10.30 -21.14
C PRO A 16 -12.37 11.31 -22.12
N LEU A 17 -13.18 10.86 -23.08
CA LEU A 17 -13.81 11.75 -24.05
C LEU A 17 -14.76 12.73 -23.37
N PHE A 18 -15.58 12.22 -22.45
CA PHE A 18 -16.46 13.05 -21.63
C PHE A 18 -15.68 14.06 -20.77
N ASP A 19 -14.58 13.62 -20.14
CA ASP A 19 -13.72 14.51 -19.38
C ASP A 19 -13.09 15.61 -20.27
N VAL A 20 -12.63 15.27 -21.48
CA VAL A 20 -12.06 16.24 -22.42
C VAL A 20 -13.08 17.31 -22.81
N VAL A 21 -14.34 16.94 -23.01
CA VAL A 21 -15.44 17.89 -23.26
C VAL A 21 -15.65 18.82 -22.05
N LEU A 22 -15.64 18.28 -20.84
CA LEU A 22 -15.74 19.08 -19.61
C LEU A 22 -14.55 20.02 -19.43
N ILE A 23 -13.33 19.54 -19.71
CA ILE A 23 -12.10 20.33 -19.65
C ILE A 23 -12.14 21.44 -20.70
N PHE A 24 -12.65 21.17 -21.90
CA PHE A 24 -12.85 22.21 -22.91
C PHE A 24 -13.76 23.33 -22.39
N GLY A 25 -14.92 22.97 -21.83
CA GLY A 25 -15.81 23.92 -21.17
C GLY A 25 -15.13 24.70 -20.04
N ALA A 26 -14.32 24.02 -19.24
CA ALA A 26 -13.56 24.63 -18.15
C ALA A 26 -12.49 25.63 -18.64
N PHE A 27 -11.79 25.33 -19.73
CA PHE A 27 -10.83 26.25 -20.36
C PHE A 27 -11.51 27.52 -20.87
N ARG A 28 -12.69 27.37 -21.49
CA ARG A 28 -13.48 28.52 -21.97
C ARG A 28 -13.96 29.38 -20.80
N LEU A 29 -14.45 28.76 -19.72
CA LEU A 29 -14.89 29.46 -18.52
C LEU A 29 -13.71 30.15 -17.79
N ALA A 30 -12.55 29.49 -17.69
CA ALA A 30 -11.35 30.09 -17.11
C ALA A 30 -10.87 31.31 -17.92
N GLY A 31 -10.92 31.22 -19.24
CA GLY A 31 -10.66 32.34 -20.15
C GLY A 31 -11.62 33.51 -19.90
N PHE A 32 -12.92 33.22 -19.77
CA PHE A 32 -13.93 34.24 -19.45
C PHE A 32 -13.67 34.92 -18.09
N ILE A 33 -13.37 34.15 -17.05
CA ILE A 33 -13.10 34.67 -15.70
C ILE A 33 -11.92 35.65 -15.70
N ILE A 34 -10.89 35.41 -16.53
CA ILE A 34 -9.64 36.18 -16.50
C ILE A 34 -9.66 37.34 -17.49
N SER A 35 -10.19 37.13 -18.68
CA SER A 35 -10.19 38.12 -19.76
C SER A 35 -11.49 38.90 -19.88
N GLY A 36 -12.54 38.52 -19.15
CA GLY A 36 -13.87 39.12 -19.23
C GLY A 36 -14.61 38.83 -20.54
N GLY A 37 -14.06 37.97 -21.40
CA GLY A 37 -14.60 37.67 -22.72
C GLY A 37 -14.34 36.24 -23.17
N TRP A 38 -15.03 35.83 -24.23
CA TRP A 38 -14.95 34.48 -24.78
C TRP A 38 -13.89 34.33 -25.87
N HIS A 39 -12.86 35.18 -25.87
CA HIS A 39 -11.79 35.10 -26.86
C HIS A 39 -10.97 33.81 -26.63
N PHE A 40 -10.73 33.05 -27.70
CA PHE A 40 -9.92 31.83 -27.68
C PHE A 40 -8.88 31.94 -28.78
N GLY A 41 -7.70 32.40 -28.42
CA GLY A 41 -6.61 32.61 -29.38
C GLY A 41 -6.01 31.29 -29.85
N ARG A 42 -5.22 31.36 -30.92
CA ARG A 42 -4.46 30.21 -31.45
C ARG A 42 -3.57 29.56 -30.38
N MET A 43 -2.99 30.38 -29.50
CA MET A 43 -2.16 29.90 -28.40
C MET A 43 -2.97 29.15 -27.33
N ASP A 44 -4.19 29.61 -27.02
CA ASP A 44 -5.08 28.92 -26.07
C ASP A 44 -5.52 27.55 -26.62
N VAL A 45 -5.76 27.46 -27.93
CA VAL A 45 -6.06 26.19 -28.63
C VAL A 45 -4.88 25.22 -28.53
N ALA A 46 -3.66 25.71 -28.74
CA ALA A 46 -2.45 24.89 -28.64
C ALA A 46 -2.25 24.37 -27.20
N LEU A 47 -2.41 25.24 -26.20
CA LEU A 47 -2.32 24.86 -24.79
C LEU A 47 -3.41 23.86 -24.40
N PHE A 48 -4.66 24.08 -24.81
CA PHE A 48 -5.75 23.13 -24.59
C PHE A 48 -5.47 21.78 -25.25
N SER A 49 -4.91 21.76 -26.47
CA SER A 49 -4.60 20.52 -27.18
C SER A 49 -3.55 19.69 -26.42
N VAL A 50 -2.48 20.33 -25.95
CA VAL A 50 -1.45 19.67 -25.11
C VAL A 50 -2.06 19.19 -23.79
N PHE A 51 -2.88 20.01 -23.14
CA PHE A 51 -3.57 19.65 -21.91
C PHE A 51 -4.50 18.45 -22.11
N ALA A 52 -5.35 18.47 -23.15
CA ALA A 52 -6.31 17.41 -23.43
C ALA A 52 -5.63 16.09 -23.81
N LEU A 53 -4.54 16.13 -24.60
CA LEU A 53 -3.76 14.94 -24.95
C LEU A 53 -3.06 14.34 -23.73
N LEU A 54 -2.41 15.18 -22.91
CA LEU A 54 -1.76 14.71 -21.69
C LEU A 54 -2.79 14.16 -20.70
N TRP A 55 -3.94 14.81 -20.56
CA TRP A 55 -5.06 14.30 -19.78
C TRP A 55 -5.56 12.97 -20.31
N TRP A 56 -5.75 12.81 -21.63
CA TRP A 56 -6.19 11.56 -22.24
C TRP A 56 -5.27 10.39 -21.87
N ILE A 57 -3.95 10.59 -22.00
CA ILE A 57 -2.93 9.58 -21.69
C ILE A 57 -2.95 9.24 -20.19
N LEU A 58 -2.92 10.25 -19.32
CA LEU A 58 -2.86 10.05 -17.87
C LEU A 58 -4.17 9.53 -17.28
N SER A 59 -5.31 10.02 -17.77
CA SER A 59 -6.64 9.58 -17.35
C SER A 59 -6.85 8.12 -17.71
N GLY A 60 -6.39 7.70 -18.91
CA GLY A 60 -6.43 6.30 -19.30
C GLY A 60 -5.57 5.37 -18.44
N GLN A 61 -4.44 5.85 -17.93
CA GLN A 61 -3.53 4.99 -17.14
C GLN A 61 -3.80 5.03 -15.63
N TYR A 62 -4.24 6.17 -15.09
CA TYR A 62 -4.24 6.43 -13.64
C TYR A 62 -5.60 6.89 -13.08
N ALA A 63 -6.40 7.67 -13.83
CA ALA A 63 -7.70 8.15 -13.33
C ALA A 63 -8.86 7.19 -13.63
N ASN A 64 -8.70 6.36 -14.66
CA ASN A 64 -9.66 5.34 -15.02
C ASN A 64 -9.13 3.98 -14.61
N ILE A 65 -9.40 3.60 -13.36
CA ILE A 65 -9.31 2.19 -13.01
C ILE A 65 -10.49 1.52 -13.70
N TYR A 66 -10.20 1.02 -14.91
CA TYR A 66 -11.16 0.47 -15.85
C TYR A 66 -11.73 -0.82 -15.33
N ARG A 67 -12.86 -0.66 -14.66
CA ARG A 67 -14.01 -1.57 -14.55
C ARG A 67 -15.03 -0.75 -13.76
N VAL A 68 -16.12 -0.32 -14.42
CA VAL A 68 -17.32 0.20 -13.72
C VAL A 68 -17.80 -0.83 -12.67
N ASP A 69 -17.43 -2.09 -12.92
CA ASP A 69 -17.70 -3.34 -12.23
C ASP A 69 -16.65 -3.71 -11.16
N ARG A 70 -15.57 -2.92 -10.95
CA ARG A 70 -14.72 -3.09 -9.75
C ARG A 70 -15.22 -2.16 -8.66
N LEU A 71 -15.32 -2.75 -7.48
CA LEU A 71 -15.93 -2.23 -6.27
C LEU A 71 -15.01 -1.19 -5.60
N ILE A 72 -14.70 -0.12 -6.32
CA ILE A 72 -13.88 0.99 -5.81
C ILE A 72 -14.82 2.01 -5.16
N THR A 73 -14.53 2.36 -3.91
CA THR A 73 -15.33 3.30 -3.13
C THR A 73 -15.26 4.72 -3.72
N TYR A 74 -16.28 5.56 -3.49
CA TYR A 74 -16.27 6.96 -3.97
C TYR A 74 -15.03 7.77 -3.53
N PRO A 75 -14.53 7.65 -2.29
CA PRO A 75 -13.32 8.34 -1.86
C PRO A 75 -12.08 7.93 -2.65
N GLU A 76 -11.95 6.63 -2.97
CA GLU A 76 -10.84 6.15 -3.78
C GLU A 76 -10.90 6.71 -5.20
N LYS A 77 -12.08 6.70 -5.84
CA LYS A 77 -12.28 7.31 -7.17
C LYS A 77 -11.88 8.78 -7.18
N LEU A 78 -12.28 9.54 -6.16
CA LEU A 78 -11.91 10.95 -6.01
C LEU A 78 -10.39 11.12 -5.85
N LEU A 79 -9.77 10.31 -5.00
CA LEU A 79 -8.33 10.35 -4.76
C LEU A 79 -7.53 10.06 -6.04
N TYR A 80 -7.97 9.13 -6.89
CA TYR A 80 -7.33 8.85 -8.18
C TYR A 80 -7.43 10.04 -9.15
N VAL A 81 -8.61 10.67 -9.25
CA VAL A 81 -8.78 11.87 -10.08
C VAL A 81 -7.87 12.99 -9.58
N MET A 82 -7.83 13.26 -8.28
CA MET A 82 -6.96 14.28 -7.68
C MET A 82 -5.47 13.98 -7.93
N ARG A 83 -5.02 12.74 -7.71
CA ARG A 83 -3.63 12.33 -7.98
C ARG A 83 -3.26 12.48 -9.45
N THR A 84 -4.20 12.17 -10.36
CA THR A 84 -3.96 12.30 -11.80
C THR A 84 -3.87 13.76 -12.22
N PHE A 85 -4.74 14.63 -11.71
CA PHE A 85 -4.63 16.09 -11.93
C PHE A 85 -3.32 16.67 -11.37
N LEU A 86 -2.87 16.19 -10.20
CA LEU A 86 -1.60 16.62 -9.61
C LEU A 86 -0.41 16.20 -10.49
N LEU A 87 -0.37 14.93 -10.92
CA LEU A 87 0.67 14.42 -11.83
C LEU A 87 0.66 15.19 -13.15
N HIS A 88 -0.53 15.44 -13.70
CA HIS A 88 -0.72 16.25 -14.91
C HIS A 88 -0.16 17.66 -14.75
N ALA A 89 -0.46 18.33 -13.63
CA ALA A 89 0.06 19.67 -13.31
C ALA A 89 1.59 19.69 -13.22
N VAL A 90 2.19 18.69 -12.58
CA VAL A 90 3.65 18.57 -12.46
C VAL A 90 4.29 18.36 -13.84
N LEU A 91 3.78 17.44 -14.66
CA LEU A 91 4.33 17.17 -15.99
C LEU A 91 4.18 18.36 -16.93
N LEU A 92 3.01 19.01 -16.93
CA LEU A 92 2.79 20.21 -17.74
C LEU A 92 3.70 21.36 -17.27
N GLY A 93 3.90 21.51 -15.96
CA GLY A 93 4.81 22.49 -15.36
C GLY A 93 6.28 22.25 -15.74
N ILE A 94 6.76 21.00 -15.65
CA ILE A 94 8.10 20.63 -16.11
C ILE A 94 8.25 20.92 -17.61
N GLY A 95 7.28 20.53 -18.43
CA GLY A 95 7.28 20.81 -19.86
C GLY A 95 7.35 22.31 -20.17
N ALA A 96 6.57 23.14 -19.46
CA ALA A 96 6.59 24.58 -19.63
C ALA A 96 7.96 25.20 -19.26
N VAL A 97 8.60 24.73 -18.18
CA VAL A 97 9.93 25.20 -17.76
C VAL A 97 11.01 24.77 -18.76
N VAL A 98 11.01 23.50 -19.18
CA VAL A 98 12.02 22.94 -20.10
C VAL A 98 11.94 23.60 -21.48
N LEU A 99 10.72 23.86 -21.97
CA LEU A 99 10.50 24.50 -23.27
C LEU A 99 10.54 26.03 -23.20
N GLN A 100 10.86 26.60 -22.03
CA GLN A 100 10.91 28.04 -21.75
C GLN A 100 9.64 28.80 -22.17
N GLN A 101 8.47 28.16 -22.01
CA GLN A 101 7.18 28.69 -22.44
C GLN A 101 6.53 29.51 -21.32
N TYR A 102 7.00 30.75 -21.13
CA TYR A 102 6.52 31.67 -20.08
C TYR A 102 5.35 32.57 -20.52
N TRP A 103 4.82 32.40 -21.73
CA TRP A 103 3.71 33.21 -22.24
C TRP A 103 2.37 32.90 -21.56
N VAL A 104 2.26 31.77 -20.85
CA VAL A 104 1.05 31.39 -20.14
C VAL A 104 1.06 31.98 -18.73
N SER A 105 0.05 32.80 -18.42
CA SER A 105 -0.12 33.37 -17.07
C SER A 105 -0.39 32.27 -16.04
N ALA A 106 0.33 32.30 -14.91
CA ALA A 106 0.08 31.40 -13.77
C ALA A 106 -1.36 31.51 -13.25
N ARG A 107 -1.98 32.69 -13.33
CA ARG A 107 -3.39 32.90 -12.96
C ARG A 107 -4.34 32.12 -13.88
N PHE A 108 -4.02 32.08 -15.18
CA PHE A 108 -4.79 31.31 -16.16
C PHE A 108 -4.67 29.81 -15.92
N LEU A 109 -3.46 29.30 -15.73
CA LEU A 109 -3.26 27.88 -15.42
C LEU A 109 -3.99 27.50 -14.13
N PHE A 110 -3.84 28.28 -13.06
CA PHE A 110 -4.51 27.99 -11.79
C PHE A 110 -6.04 27.96 -11.93
N SER A 111 -6.63 28.92 -12.64
CA SER A 111 -8.07 28.96 -12.94
C SER A 111 -8.50 27.76 -13.78
N ALA A 112 -7.80 27.48 -14.88
CA ALA A 112 -8.10 26.37 -15.78
C ALA A 112 -8.04 25.02 -15.06
N TYR A 113 -7.03 24.78 -14.22
CA TYR A 113 -6.93 23.56 -13.41
C TYR A 113 -8.05 23.44 -12.38
N SER A 114 -8.36 24.54 -11.65
CA SER A 114 -9.38 24.53 -10.61
C SER A 114 -10.77 24.25 -11.18
N VAL A 115 -11.12 24.93 -12.28
CA VAL A 115 -12.41 24.75 -12.96
C VAL A 115 -12.48 23.36 -13.61
N SER A 116 -11.40 22.88 -14.23
CA SER A 116 -11.36 21.55 -14.84
C SER A 116 -11.53 20.44 -13.82
N LEU A 117 -10.84 20.53 -12.67
CA LEU A 117 -11.00 19.56 -11.59
C LEU A 117 -12.44 19.54 -11.07
N MET A 118 -13.02 20.70 -10.82
CA MET A 118 -14.41 20.81 -10.36
C MET A 118 -15.39 20.23 -11.39
N ALA A 119 -15.20 20.56 -12.68
CA ALA A 119 -16.04 20.07 -13.77
C ALA A 119 -15.97 18.56 -13.91
N VAL A 120 -14.77 17.97 -13.94
CA VAL A 120 -14.57 16.51 -14.07
C VAL A 120 -15.12 15.77 -12.85
N VAL A 121 -14.86 16.23 -11.63
CA VAL A 121 -15.37 15.59 -10.41
C VAL A 121 -16.90 15.62 -10.38
N SER A 122 -17.49 16.79 -10.62
CA SER A 122 -18.94 16.97 -10.63
C SER A 122 -19.60 16.19 -11.76
N GLY A 123 -19.02 16.24 -12.97
CA GLY A 123 -19.51 15.52 -14.14
C GLY A 123 -19.48 14.01 -13.95
N ARG A 124 -18.38 13.45 -13.42
CA ARG A 124 -18.30 12.01 -13.10
C ARG A 124 -19.27 11.60 -12.00
N PHE A 125 -19.46 12.45 -10.98
CA PHE A 125 -20.46 12.20 -9.93
C PHE A 125 -21.87 12.17 -10.50
N LEU A 126 -22.24 13.17 -11.31
CA LEU A 126 -23.54 13.25 -11.98
C LEU A 126 -23.75 12.06 -12.92
N LEU A 127 -22.77 11.72 -13.76
CA LEU A 127 -22.84 10.55 -14.64
C LEU A 127 -23.12 9.27 -13.84
N THR A 128 -22.38 9.06 -12.74
CA THR A 128 -22.55 7.88 -11.87
C THR A 128 -23.89 7.90 -11.12
N PHE A 129 -24.38 9.08 -10.74
CA PHE A 129 -25.66 9.26 -10.08
C PHE A 129 -26.84 9.01 -11.04
N SER A 130 -26.82 9.62 -12.22
CA SER A 130 -27.79 9.43 -13.29
C SER A 130 -27.82 7.98 -13.76
N TYR A 131 -26.65 7.35 -13.93
CA TYR A 131 -26.57 5.91 -14.27
C TYR A 131 -27.23 5.04 -13.19
N ARG A 132 -26.97 5.32 -11.91
CA ARG A 132 -27.62 4.60 -10.80
C ARG A 132 -29.13 4.84 -10.72
N LEU A 133 -29.59 6.06 -10.95
CA LEU A 133 -31.02 6.38 -11.00
C LEU A 133 -31.71 5.67 -12.16
N TYR A 134 -31.09 5.69 -13.34
CA TYR A 134 -31.56 4.95 -14.51
C TYR A 134 -31.68 3.46 -14.21
N LEU A 135 -30.62 2.86 -13.65
CA LEU A 135 -30.65 1.45 -13.29
C LEU A 135 -31.72 1.14 -12.22
N ARG A 136 -31.91 2.02 -11.23
CA ARG A 136 -32.89 1.81 -10.16
C ARG A 136 -34.35 1.89 -10.63
N HIS A 137 -34.65 2.78 -11.58
CA HIS A 137 -36.03 3.07 -11.99
C HIS A 137 -36.44 2.39 -13.30
N MET A 138 -35.50 2.18 -14.22
CA MET A 138 -35.79 1.73 -15.59
C MET A 138 -35.15 0.38 -15.93
N ALA A 139 -34.06 -0.01 -15.26
CA ALA A 139 -33.46 -1.31 -15.49
C ALA A 139 -34.10 -2.37 -14.57
N ARG A 140 -34.47 -3.51 -15.15
CA ARG A 140 -34.70 -4.72 -14.36
C ARG A 140 -33.35 -5.17 -13.76
N PRO A 141 -33.34 -5.85 -12.59
CA PRO A 141 -32.12 -6.47 -12.09
C PRO A 141 -31.48 -7.27 -13.22
N ALA A 142 -30.19 -7.03 -13.47
CA ALA A 142 -29.48 -7.67 -14.57
C ALA A 142 -29.25 -9.17 -14.32
N SER A 143 -29.33 -9.60 -13.06
CA SER A 143 -29.07 -10.98 -12.65
C SER A 143 -29.74 -11.32 -11.30
N ARG A 144 -30.49 -12.43 -11.26
CA ARG A 144 -31.05 -13.01 -10.03
C ARG A 144 -30.14 -14.13 -9.55
N TYR A 145 -29.66 -14.05 -8.30
CA TYR A 145 -28.69 -15.02 -7.80
C TYR A 145 -29.10 -15.69 -6.50
N VAL A 146 -28.59 -16.91 -6.33
CA VAL A 146 -28.73 -17.74 -5.13
C VAL A 146 -27.34 -18.11 -4.60
N ILE A 147 -27.24 -18.32 -3.29
CA ILE A 147 -25.98 -18.72 -2.65
C ILE A 147 -26.16 -20.11 -2.01
N VAL A 148 -25.29 -21.04 -2.39
CA VAL A 148 -25.19 -22.38 -1.80
C VAL A 148 -24.21 -22.32 -0.63
N GLY A 149 -24.71 -22.57 0.57
CA GLY A 149 -23.98 -22.48 1.84
C GLY A 149 -24.26 -21.19 2.62
N ALA A 150 -24.80 -21.33 3.84
CA ALA A 150 -25.11 -20.23 4.76
C ALA A 150 -24.02 -19.97 5.82
N GLY A 151 -22.83 -20.55 5.63
CA GLY A 151 -21.65 -20.34 6.49
C GLY A 151 -21.08 -18.93 6.39
N GLU A 152 -19.95 -18.67 7.05
CA GLU A 152 -19.32 -17.34 7.05
C GLU A 152 -18.98 -16.82 5.64
N SER A 153 -18.52 -17.71 4.76
CA SER A 153 -18.18 -17.36 3.37
C SER A 153 -19.40 -16.92 2.58
N GLY A 154 -20.51 -17.65 2.67
CA GLY A 154 -21.78 -17.27 2.05
C GLY A 154 -22.36 -15.97 2.62
N GLN A 155 -22.26 -15.76 3.94
CA GLN A 155 -22.68 -14.50 4.57
C GLN A 155 -21.82 -13.31 4.14
N SER A 156 -20.50 -13.51 4.06
CA SER A 156 -19.56 -12.48 3.63
C SER A 156 -19.83 -12.09 2.17
N LEU A 157 -20.08 -13.09 1.31
CA LEU A 157 -20.49 -12.88 -0.08
C LEU A 157 -21.81 -12.12 -0.18
N TYR A 158 -22.83 -12.52 0.58
CA TYR A 158 -24.12 -11.82 0.61
C TYR A 158 -23.97 -10.37 1.04
N ARG A 159 -23.29 -10.10 2.17
CA ARG A 159 -23.04 -8.73 2.65
C ARG A 159 -22.28 -7.92 1.60
N PHE A 160 -21.29 -8.52 0.95
CA PHE A 160 -20.50 -7.88 -0.09
C PHE A 160 -21.33 -7.51 -1.33
N LEU A 161 -22.06 -8.47 -1.90
CA LEU A 161 -22.90 -8.23 -3.09
C LEU A 161 -24.05 -7.26 -2.79
N ALA A 162 -24.70 -7.39 -1.63
CA ALA A 162 -25.78 -6.50 -1.21
C ALA A 162 -25.33 -5.05 -0.98
N SER A 163 -24.10 -4.84 -0.50
CA SER A 163 -23.58 -3.49 -0.22
C SER A 163 -22.95 -2.81 -1.44
N HIS A 164 -22.45 -3.57 -2.41
CA HIS A 164 -21.66 -3.00 -3.50
C HIS A 164 -22.31 -3.07 -4.90
N ASP A 165 -23.31 -3.94 -5.11
CA ASP A 165 -24.07 -3.98 -6.37
C ASP A 165 -25.59 -4.23 -6.18
N PRO A 166 -26.29 -3.38 -5.40
CA PRO A 166 -27.72 -3.56 -5.15
C PRO A 166 -28.61 -3.26 -6.36
N VAL A 167 -28.04 -2.72 -7.44
CA VAL A 167 -28.81 -2.29 -8.63
C VAL A 167 -28.64 -3.26 -9.80
N GLY A 168 -27.52 -3.99 -9.87
CA GLY A 168 -27.28 -5.04 -10.88
C GLY A 168 -27.80 -6.42 -10.49
N ASN A 169 -27.77 -6.79 -9.21
CA ASN A 169 -28.04 -8.16 -8.77
C ASN A 169 -29.16 -8.24 -7.71
N GLU A 170 -30.13 -9.12 -7.92
CA GLU A 170 -31.19 -9.42 -6.96
C GLU A 170 -30.85 -10.70 -6.19
N PHE A 171 -30.71 -10.58 -4.87
CA PHE A 171 -30.52 -11.73 -3.99
C PHE A 171 -31.86 -12.45 -3.77
N VAL A 172 -31.95 -13.71 -4.19
CA VAL A 172 -33.20 -14.48 -4.07
C VAL A 172 -33.24 -15.34 -2.80
N GLY A 173 -32.10 -15.89 -2.39
CA GLY A 173 -32.02 -16.67 -1.15
C GLY A 173 -30.78 -17.54 -0.99
N PHE A 174 -30.64 -18.10 0.21
CA PHE A 174 -29.65 -19.12 0.54
C PHE A 174 -30.23 -20.53 0.40
N PHE A 175 -29.38 -21.47 -0.01
CA PHE A 175 -29.64 -22.91 0.03
C PHE A 175 -28.54 -23.57 0.87
N ALA A 176 -28.93 -24.13 2.01
CA ALA A 176 -27.98 -24.69 2.96
C ALA A 176 -28.61 -25.79 3.79
N ASP A 177 -27.82 -26.81 4.10
CA ASP A 177 -28.19 -27.84 5.06
C ASP A 177 -27.88 -27.37 6.49
N GLU A 178 -28.56 -27.95 7.49
CA GLU A 178 -28.37 -27.55 8.89
C GLU A 178 -26.95 -27.83 9.39
N PRO A 179 -26.38 -26.99 10.29
CA PRO A 179 -27.01 -25.91 11.04
C PRO A 179 -26.98 -24.54 10.34
N ILE A 180 -28.14 -23.85 10.32
CA ILE A 180 -28.29 -22.49 9.79
C ILE A 180 -28.22 -21.49 10.95
N PRO A 181 -27.36 -20.46 10.89
CA PRO A 181 -27.31 -19.42 11.92
C PRO A 181 -28.66 -18.68 12.03
N GLY A 182 -29.14 -18.44 13.25
CA GLY A 182 -30.52 -17.99 13.51
C GLY A 182 -30.96 -16.74 12.74
N GLY A 183 -30.05 -15.78 12.53
CA GLY A 183 -30.32 -14.54 11.79
C GLY A 183 -30.51 -14.72 10.27
N LEU A 184 -30.17 -15.88 9.70
CA LEU A 184 -30.29 -16.16 8.26
C LEU A 184 -31.49 -17.02 7.90
N ARG A 185 -32.21 -17.60 8.88
CA ARG A 185 -33.33 -18.51 8.62
C ARG A 185 -34.39 -17.90 7.68
N ALA A 186 -34.68 -16.60 7.81
CA ALA A 186 -35.63 -15.90 6.94
C ALA A 186 -35.14 -15.72 5.48
N LEU A 187 -33.83 -15.83 5.26
CA LEU A 187 -33.18 -15.69 3.94
C LEU A 187 -32.91 -17.05 3.28
N VAL A 188 -33.02 -18.17 4.00
CA VAL A 188 -32.92 -19.51 3.43
C VAL A 188 -34.23 -19.87 2.73
N ARG A 189 -34.14 -20.43 1.52
CA ARG A 189 -35.29 -20.83 0.69
C ARG A 189 -35.50 -22.34 0.62
N GLY A 190 -34.48 -23.12 0.94
CA GLY A 190 -34.54 -24.58 0.97
C GLY A 190 -33.20 -25.20 1.34
N ARG A 191 -33.17 -26.53 1.34
CA ARG A 191 -31.95 -27.34 1.44
C ARG A 191 -31.21 -27.37 0.12
N ILE A 192 -29.96 -27.84 0.11
CA ILE A 192 -29.17 -27.89 -1.14
C ILE A 192 -29.87 -28.77 -2.20
N GLY A 193 -30.54 -29.84 -1.78
CA GLY A 193 -31.32 -30.71 -2.68
C GLY A 193 -32.48 -30.00 -3.38
N ASP A 194 -33.08 -28.98 -2.77
CA ASP A 194 -34.23 -28.25 -3.31
C ASP A 194 -33.81 -27.20 -4.37
N LEU A 195 -32.51 -26.90 -4.47
CA LEU A 195 -31.97 -25.83 -5.30
C LEU A 195 -32.36 -25.98 -6.78
N LYS A 196 -32.22 -27.20 -7.33
CA LYS A 196 -32.47 -27.46 -8.75
C LYS A 196 -33.93 -27.24 -9.11
N ASP A 197 -34.84 -27.74 -8.28
CA ASP A 197 -36.27 -27.58 -8.50
C ASP A 197 -36.69 -26.12 -8.32
N PHE A 198 -36.10 -25.41 -7.35
CA PHE A 198 -36.31 -23.97 -7.20
C PHE A 198 -35.85 -23.18 -8.43
N CYS A 199 -34.68 -23.49 -8.99
CA CYS A 199 -34.15 -22.84 -10.20
C CYS A 199 -34.98 -23.14 -11.45
N ARG A 200 -35.74 -24.24 -11.48
CA ARG A 200 -36.69 -24.54 -12.57
C ARG A 200 -37.99 -23.73 -12.45
N GLN A 201 -38.43 -23.50 -11.22
CA GLN A 201 -39.69 -22.79 -10.93
C GLN A 201 -39.52 -21.27 -10.91
N THR A 202 -38.33 -20.81 -10.55
CA THR A 202 -38.00 -19.39 -10.42
C THR A 202 -36.90 -19.03 -11.41
N HIS A 203 -37.03 -17.90 -12.09
CA HIS A 203 -35.96 -17.39 -12.96
C HIS A 203 -34.74 -17.02 -12.11
N ILE A 204 -33.69 -17.84 -12.16
CA ILE A 204 -32.38 -17.61 -11.58
C ILE A 204 -31.39 -17.47 -12.73
N ASP A 205 -30.40 -16.60 -12.58
CA ASP A 205 -29.35 -16.36 -13.57
C ASP A 205 -28.00 -16.89 -13.08
N GLU A 206 -27.77 -16.89 -11.76
CA GLU A 206 -26.48 -17.24 -11.17
C GLU A 206 -26.58 -18.07 -9.89
N ILE A 207 -25.68 -19.05 -9.78
CA ILE A 207 -25.50 -19.88 -8.60
C ILE A 207 -24.09 -19.60 -8.05
N TYR A 208 -24.01 -19.09 -6.83
CA TYR A 208 -22.75 -18.93 -6.09
C TYR A 208 -22.55 -20.10 -5.13
N PHE A 209 -21.49 -20.87 -5.31
CA PHE A 209 -21.07 -21.95 -4.43
C PHE A 209 -20.10 -21.42 -3.38
N ALA A 210 -20.52 -21.39 -2.12
CA ALA A 210 -19.75 -20.87 -0.98
C ALA A 210 -19.47 -21.94 0.09
N LEU A 211 -19.42 -23.21 -0.33
CA LEU A 211 -19.04 -24.36 0.49
C LEU A 211 -17.58 -24.77 0.24
N PRO A 212 -16.99 -25.61 1.11
CA PRO A 212 -15.65 -26.17 0.91
C PRO A 212 -15.45 -26.83 -0.45
N LEU A 213 -14.25 -26.66 -1.03
CA LEU A 213 -13.88 -27.14 -2.39
C LEU A 213 -13.64 -28.65 -2.48
N ASP A 214 -13.69 -29.36 -1.36
CA ASP A 214 -13.56 -30.82 -1.29
C ASP A 214 -14.84 -31.56 -1.73
N GLN A 215 -15.99 -30.87 -1.79
CA GLN A 215 -17.28 -31.40 -2.26
C GLN A 215 -17.35 -31.49 -3.80
N ARG A 216 -16.43 -32.25 -4.40
CA ARG A 216 -16.28 -32.35 -5.86
C ARG A 216 -17.54 -32.82 -6.57
N GLU A 217 -18.21 -33.85 -6.06
CA GLU A 217 -19.43 -34.41 -6.65
C GLU A 217 -20.54 -33.36 -6.74
N LEU A 218 -20.75 -32.58 -5.67
CA LEU A 218 -21.77 -31.52 -5.64
C LEU A 218 -21.41 -30.38 -6.60
N ILE A 219 -20.13 -30.02 -6.69
CA ILE A 219 -19.64 -28.99 -7.62
C ILE A 219 -19.89 -29.40 -9.07
N GLU A 220 -19.53 -30.64 -9.44
CA GLU A 220 -19.75 -31.19 -10.78
C GLU A 220 -21.24 -31.27 -11.12
N ASP A 221 -22.05 -31.76 -10.19
CA ASP A 221 -23.50 -31.89 -10.33
C ASP A 221 -24.21 -30.54 -10.54
N LEU A 222 -23.87 -29.53 -9.72
CA LEU A 222 -24.42 -28.18 -9.87
C LEU A 222 -23.88 -27.45 -11.09
N SER A 223 -22.62 -27.66 -11.46
CA SER A 223 -22.03 -27.09 -12.68
C SER A 223 -22.74 -27.63 -13.92
N HIS A 224 -22.94 -28.94 -14.00
CA HIS A 224 -23.64 -29.56 -15.13
C HIS A 224 -25.10 -29.11 -15.21
N PHE A 225 -25.80 -29.04 -14.05
CA PHE A 225 -27.14 -28.47 -13.99
C PHE A 225 -27.18 -27.02 -14.50
N ALA A 226 -26.22 -26.20 -14.07
CA ALA A 226 -26.12 -24.82 -14.50
C ALA A 226 -25.89 -24.70 -16.01
N ASP A 227 -25.00 -25.51 -16.59
CA ASP A 227 -24.74 -25.53 -18.03
C ASP A 227 -25.99 -25.93 -18.84
N GLN A 228 -26.74 -26.94 -18.40
CA GLN A 228 -27.98 -27.38 -19.05
C GLN A 228 -29.09 -26.34 -19.04
N HIS A 229 -29.11 -25.47 -18.03
CA HIS A 229 -30.13 -24.44 -17.84
C HIS A 229 -29.61 -23.02 -18.15
N PHE A 230 -28.42 -22.91 -18.76
CA PHE A 230 -27.78 -21.63 -19.12
C PHE A 230 -27.57 -20.68 -17.93
N LEU A 231 -27.39 -21.23 -16.72
CA LEU A 231 -27.10 -20.50 -15.49
C LEU A 231 -25.59 -20.29 -15.37
N SER A 232 -25.16 -19.17 -14.78
CA SER A 232 -23.73 -19.00 -14.46
C SER A 232 -23.42 -19.63 -13.10
N PHE A 233 -22.59 -20.67 -13.10
CA PHE A 233 -22.07 -21.27 -11.88
C PHE A 233 -20.75 -20.63 -11.47
N ARG A 234 -20.66 -20.16 -10.22
CA ARG A 234 -19.48 -19.45 -9.68
C ARG A 234 -19.07 -20.04 -8.35
N ILE A 235 -17.79 -20.31 -8.19
CA ILE A 235 -17.23 -20.84 -6.95
C ILE A 235 -16.56 -19.70 -6.19
N VAL A 236 -16.90 -19.54 -4.91
CA VAL A 236 -16.29 -18.61 -3.98
C VAL A 236 -15.48 -19.40 -2.97
N PRO A 237 -14.14 -19.42 -3.09
CA PRO A 237 -13.29 -20.22 -2.21
C PRO A 237 -13.40 -19.75 -0.76
N ASP A 238 -13.65 -20.70 0.15
CA ASP A 238 -13.49 -20.47 1.59
C ASP A 238 -12.05 -20.76 2.00
N PHE A 239 -11.22 -19.71 2.09
CA PHE A 239 -9.86 -19.84 2.58
C PHE A 239 -9.77 -19.86 4.11
N ARG A 240 -10.81 -19.45 4.84
CA ARG A 240 -10.77 -19.31 6.31
C ARG A 240 -10.76 -20.67 7.00
N GLY A 241 -11.39 -21.68 6.40
CA GLY A 241 -11.34 -23.07 6.88
C GLY A 241 -9.95 -23.70 6.80
N THR A 242 -9.07 -23.20 5.92
CA THR A 242 -7.73 -23.78 5.69
C THR A 242 -6.59 -22.88 6.18
N VAL A 243 -6.77 -21.55 6.16
CA VAL A 243 -5.72 -20.57 6.45
C VAL A 243 -6.27 -19.47 7.36
N ARG A 244 -5.71 -19.34 8.57
CA ARG A 244 -6.09 -18.33 9.58
C ARG A 244 -5.74 -16.88 9.22
N LYS A 245 -4.99 -16.64 8.15
CA LYS A 245 -4.51 -15.32 7.71
C LYS A 245 -5.10 -14.95 6.36
N ASP A 246 -5.21 -13.66 6.08
CA ASP A 246 -5.63 -13.14 4.78
C ASP A 246 -4.77 -13.75 3.66
N VAL A 247 -5.41 -14.52 2.79
CA VAL A 247 -4.75 -15.16 1.65
C VAL A 247 -4.79 -14.21 0.46
N ASN A 248 -3.63 -13.90 -0.08
CA ASN A 248 -3.54 -13.14 -1.32
C ASN A 248 -3.48 -14.11 -2.49
N VAL A 249 -4.40 -13.95 -3.44
CA VAL A 249 -4.41 -14.72 -4.69
C VAL A 249 -3.70 -13.90 -5.76
N TYR A 250 -2.53 -14.37 -6.19
CA TYR A 250 -1.80 -13.80 -7.32
C TYR A 250 -2.04 -14.68 -8.55
N PHE A 251 -2.47 -14.08 -9.64
CA PHE A 251 -2.56 -14.77 -10.92
C PHE A 251 -1.25 -14.57 -11.67
N TYR A 252 -0.49 -15.65 -11.85
CA TYR A 252 0.63 -15.70 -12.78
C TYR A 252 0.13 -16.39 -14.05
N ASP A 253 -0.08 -15.60 -15.10
CA ASP A 253 -0.81 -15.95 -16.32
C ASP A 253 -2.22 -16.49 -16.02
N HIS A 254 -2.35 -17.82 -15.90
CA HIS A 254 -3.61 -18.52 -15.65
C HIS A 254 -3.60 -19.32 -14.34
N LEU A 255 -2.48 -19.35 -13.62
CA LEU A 255 -2.32 -20.12 -12.39
C LEU A 255 -2.60 -19.23 -11.17
N PRO A 256 -3.62 -19.54 -10.36
CA PRO A 256 -3.84 -18.86 -9.08
C PRO A 256 -2.82 -19.39 -8.06
N ILE A 257 -1.91 -18.51 -7.62
CA ILE A 257 -0.97 -18.78 -6.54
C ILE A 257 -1.49 -18.14 -5.26
N LEU A 258 -1.66 -18.97 -4.22
CA LEU A 258 -2.09 -18.52 -2.89
C LEU A 258 -0.87 -18.20 -2.04
N THR A 259 -0.76 -16.96 -1.58
CA THR A 259 0.31 -16.52 -0.68
C THR A 259 -0.27 -16.13 0.68
N ILE A 260 0.22 -16.78 1.73
CA ILE A 260 -0.27 -16.63 3.11
C ILE A 260 0.30 -15.38 3.81
N ARG A 261 1.45 -14.87 3.35
CA ARG A 261 2.10 -13.68 3.91
C ARG A 261 2.26 -12.61 2.86
N HIS A 262 1.75 -11.41 3.14
CA HIS A 262 1.96 -10.26 2.29
C HIS A 262 3.39 -9.74 2.49
N GLU A 263 4.20 -9.76 1.43
CA GLU A 263 5.57 -9.21 1.42
C GLU A 263 5.69 -8.13 0.35
N PRO A 264 5.28 -6.88 0.64
CA PRO A 264 5.33 -5.77 -0.31
C PRO A 264 6.74 -5.55 -0.87
N LEU A 265 7.77 -5.76 -0.04
CA LEU A 265 9.18 -5.68 -0.41
C LEU A 265 9.70 -6.93 -1.15
N GLY A 266 8.85 -7.92 -1.43
CA GLY A 266 9.13 -8.98 -2.40
C GLY A 266 8.98 -8.52 -3.85
N ILE A 267 8.20 -7.46 -4.09
CA ILE A 267 7.94 -6.90 -5.42
C ILE A 267 9.17 -6.11 -5.89
N ARG A 268 9.70 -6.43 -7.09
CA ARG A 268 10.91 -5.79 -7.64
C ARG A 268 10.80 -4.27 -7.76
N THR A 269 9.65 -3.76 -8.19
CA THR A 269 9.39 -2.32 -8.32
C THR A 269 9.50 -1.60 -6.98
N ASN A 270 8.98 -2.21 -5.91
CA ASN A 270 9.06 -1.66 -4.55
C ASN A 270 10.50 -1.68 -4.01
N GLN A 271 11.23 -2.77 -4.26
CA GLN A 271 12.65 -2.86 -3.91
C GLN A 271 13.48 -1.79 -4.63
N LEU A 272 13.21 -1.55 -5.91
CA LEU A 272 13.89 -0.51 -6.69
C LEU A 272 13.58 0.88 -6.15
N LEU A 273 12.29 1.20 -5.93
CA LEU A 273 11.87 2.48 -5.35
C LEU A 273 12.55 2.73 -4.00
N LYS A 274 12.53 1.74 -3.11
CA LYS A 274 13.19 1.82 -1.81
C LYS A 274 14.69 2.04 -1.95
N ARG A 275 15.35 1.31 -2.87
CA ARG A 275 16.80 1.41 -3.08
C ARG A 275 17.22 2.77 -3.64
N VAL A 276 16.49 3.31 -4.61
CA VAL A 276 16.74 4.64 -5.17
C VAL A 276 16.62 5.70 -4.09
N PHE A 277 15.56 5.61 -3.26
CA PHE A 277 15.40 6.50 -2.12
C PHE A 277 16.55 6.39 -1.12
N ASP A 278 16.94 5.17 -0.73
CA ASP A 278 18.03 4.93 0.22
C ASP A 278 19.36 5.52 -0.26
N ILE A 279 19.69 5.35 -1.55
CA ILE A 279 20.90 5.93 -2.15
C ILE A 279 20.81 7.45 -2.15
N GLY A 280 19.71 8.04 -2.64
CA GLY A 280 19.55 9.49 -2.68
C GLY A 280 19.60 10.13 -1.30
N PHE A 281 18.93 9.54 -0.32
CA PHE A 281 18.89 10.03 1.06
C PHE A 281 20.27 9.90 1.73
N SER A 282 20.94 8.75 1.59
CA SER A 282 22.29 8.56 2.16
C SER A 282 23.31 9.50 1.53
N LEU A 283 23.27 9.71 0.21
CA LEU A 283 24.13 10.68 -0.47
C LEU A 283 23.89 12.11 0.01
N ALA A 284 22.62 12.51 0.18
CA ALA A 284 22.29 13.83 0.70
C ALA A 284 22.89 14.03 2.11
N VAL A 285 22.75 13.06 3.01
CA VAL A 285 23.34 13.13 4.36
C VAL A 285 24.88 13.15 4.28
N ILE A 286 25.48 12.29 3.48
CA ILE A 286 26.94 12.20 3.34
C ILE A 286 27.52 13.50 2.75
N CYS A 287 26.87 14.12 1.77
CA CYS A 287 27.41 15.31 1.12
C CYS A 287 27.09 16.60 1.89
N LEU A 288 25.92 16.70 2.53
CA LEU A 288 25.45 17.94 3.16
C LEU A 288 25.70 17.99 4.66
N VAL A 289 25.71 16.84 5.35
CA VAL A 289 25.80 16.80 6.82
C VAL A 289 27.19 16.39 7.29
N PHE A 290 27.79 15.37 6.66
CA PHE A 290 29.06 14.82 7.14
C PHE A 290 30.24 15.81 7.11
N PRO A 291 30.43 16.66 6.08
CA PRO A 291 31.57 17.58 6.03
C PRO A 291 31.63 18.53 7.24
N PHE A 292 30.48 18.86 7.82
CA PHE A 292 30.38 19.76 8.97
C PHE A 292 30.39 19.01 10.31
N ILE A 293 29.59 17.95 10.43
CA ILE A 293 29.40 17.27 11.73
C ILE A 293 30.52 16.27 12.03
N MET A 294 30.97 15.50 11.04
CA MET A 294 31.89 14.38 11.29
C MET A 294 33.26 14.81 11.82
N PRO A 295 33.91 15.88 11.32
CA PRO A 295 35.18 16.36 11.88
C PRO A 295 35.04 16.79 13.35
N VAL A 296 33.93 17.47 13.69
CA VAL A 296 33.64 17.91 15.06
C VAL A 296 33.47 16.72 15.99
N LEU A 297 32.64 15.73 15.61
CA LEU A 297 32.44 14.52 16.41
C LEU A 297 33.74 13.71 16.54
N ALA A 298 34.53 13.61 15.47
CA ALA A 298 35.82 12.93 15.49
C ALA A 298 36.80 13.57 16.49
N LEU A 299 36.88 14.91 16.52
CA LEU A 299 37.68 15.66 17.48
C LEU A 299 37.20 15.41 18.91
N LEU A 300 35.90 15.54 19.18
CA LEU A 300 35.34 15.34 20.52
C LEU A 300 35.58 13.91 21.05
N ILE A 301 35.46 12.90 20.19
CA ILE A 301 35.74 11.50 20.56
C ILE A 301 37.22 11.28 20.87
N LYS A 302 38.13 11.93 20.13
CA LYS A 302 39.58 11.85 20.34
C LYS A 302 40.04 12.58 21.60
N LEU A 303 39.39 13.69 21.95
CA LEU A 303 39.66 14.43 23.18
C LEU A 303 39.16 13.70 24.43
N ASP A 304 38.04 12.96 24.32
CA ASP A 304 37.43 12.25 25.47
C ASP A 304 38.15 10.92 25.79
N SER A 305 38.73 10.22 24.81
CA SER A 305 39.50 8.98 25.04
C SER A 305 40.50 8.65 23.91
N PRO A 306 41.64 7.99 24.20
CA PRO A 306 42.60 7.56 23.17
C PRO A 306 42.06 6.39 22.35
N GLY A 307 42.27 6.37 21.02
CA GLY A 307 41.87 5.26 20.13
C GLY A 307 41.20 5.70 18.81
N PRO A 308 40.64 4.79 18.00
CA PRO A 308 40.01 5.10 16.72
C PRO A 308 38.64 5.77 16.88
N VAL A 309 38.27 6.63 15.93
CA VAL A 309 36.95 7.32 15.93
C VAL A 309 35.83 6.36 15.55
N PHE A 310 36.07 5.52 14.54
CA PHE A 310 35.10 4.56 14.04
C PHE A 310 35.23 3.23 14.76
N PHE A 311 34.08 2.65 15.08
CA PHE A 311 33.91 1.30 15.58
C PHE A 311 33.16 0.47 14.53
N LYS A 312 33.57 -0.77 14.34
CA LYS A 312 32.95 -1.71 13.39
C LYS A 312 32.55 -2.97 14.14
N GLN A 313 31.33 -3.46 13.91
CA GLN A 313 30.86 -4.72 14.48
C GLN A 313 30.07 -5.50 13.44
N LEU A 314 30.29 -6.82 13.36
CA LEU A 314 29.50 -7.67 12.49
C LEU A 314 28.05 -7.76 12.99
N ARG A 315 27.12 -7.67 12.04
CA ARG A 315 25.68 -7.73 12.30
C ARG A 315 24.98 -8.57 11.23
N PRO A 316 23.93 -9.33 11.58
CA PRO A 316 23.11 -10.05 10.61
C PRO A 316 22.26 -9.07 9.80
N GLY A 317 22.38 -9.17 8.48
CA GLY A 317 21.65 -8.39 7.50
C GLY A 317 20.50 -9.16 6.86
N LYS A 318 20.19 -8.80 5.61
CA LYS A 318 19.17 -9.49 4.80
C LYS A 318 19.60 -10.94 4.58
N ARG A 319 18.66 -11.89 4.73
CA ARG A 319 18.90 -13.34 4.64
C ARG A 319 20.04 -13.81 5.55
N ASN A 320 20.17 -13.22 6.73
CA ASN A 320 21.21 -13.51 7.72
C ASN A 320 22.66 -13.31 7.24
N GLN A 321 22.88 -12.61 6.12
CA GLN A 321 24.25 -12.31 5.67
C GLN A 321 24.90 -11.28 6.60
N LEU A 322 26.05 -11.64 7.17
CA LEU A 322 26.79 -10.76 8.06
C LEU A 322 27.41 -9.58 7.29
N PHE A 323 27.35 -8.39 7.87
CA PHE A 323 28.01 -7.20 7.32
C PHE A 323 28.68 -6.37 8.43
N PRO A 324 29.76 -5.63 8.12
CA PRO A 324 30.39 -4.73 9.07
C PRO A 324 29.53 -3.47 9.25
N CYS A 325 28.87 -3.33 10.41
CA CYS A 325 28.10 -2.14 10.77
C CYS A 325 29.03 -1.06 11.33
N TYR A 326 29.06 0.12 10.70
CA TYR A 326 29.87 1.26 11.14
C TYR A 326 29.15 2.07 12.21
N LYS A 327 29.88 2.48 13.25
CA LYS A 327 29.42 3.41 14.30
C LYS A 327 30.55 4.34 14.72
N LEU A 328 30.21 5.43 15.39
CA LEU A 328 31.19 6.18 16.17
C LEU A 328 31.47 5.44 17.48
N ARG A 329 32.71 5.54 17.94
CA ARG A 329 33.12 4.96 19.19
C ARG A 329 32.50 5.73 20.36
N THR A 330 31.72 5.02 21.17
CA THR A 330 31.10 5.55 22.39
C THR A 330 31.63 4.89 23.67
N MET A 331 32.52 3.91 23.54
CA MET A 331 33.03 3.11 24.65
C MET A 331 34.57 3.10 24.64
N ARG A 332 35.18 2.96 25.82
CA ARG A 332 36.63 2.79 25.96
C ARG A 332 37.07 1.44 25.40
N THR A 333 38.29 1.38 24.90
CA THR A 333 38.88 0.21 24.22
C THR A 333 39.70 -0.70 25.14
N ASP A 334 39.89 -0.28 26.39
CA ASP A 334 40.67 -0.94 27.44
C ASP A 334 39.91 -2.08 28.14
N HIS A 335 38.57 -2.05 28.15
CA HIS A 335 37.73 -3.08 28.77
C HIS A 335 37.31 -4.16 27.75
N GLY A 336 37.95 -5.32 27.83
CA GLY A 336 37.76 -6.47 26.94
C GLY A 336 36.31 -7.00 26.83
N LYS A 337 36.07 -7.67 25.69
CA LYS A 337 34.83 -8.27 25.14
C LYS A 337 33.86 -7.29 24.44
N THR A 338 33.95 -7.32 23.10
CA THR A 338 33.22 -6.49 22.12
C THR A 338 31.72 -6.84 21.97
N GLU A 339 31.28 -7.98 22.48
CA GLU A 339 29.93 -8.52 22.18
C GLU A 339 28.88 -8.38 23.29
N LEU A 340 29.21 -7.78 24.43
CA LEU A 340 28.22 -7.54 25.48
C LEU A 340 27.36 -6.32 25.14
N GLN A 341 26.04 -6.49 25.21
CA GLN A 341 25.09 -5.38 25.10
C GLN A 341 25.38 -4.33 26.18
N ALA A 342 25.30 -3.05 25.82
CA ALA A 342 25.52 -1.96 26.75
C ALA A 342 24.33 -1.82 27.71
N THR A 343 24.64 -1.78 29.00
CA THR A 343 23.65 -1.58 30.07
C THR A 343 23.52 -0.12 30.47
N LYS A 344 22.40 0.25 31.08
CA LYS A 344 22.27 1.58 31.72
C LYS A 344 23.39 1.76 32.75
N ASN A 345 24.09 2.90 32.69
CA ASN A 345 25.27 3.23 33.51
C ASN A 345 26.47 2.30 33.30
N ASP A 346 26.65 1.75 32.10
CA ASP A 346 27.83 0.96 31.74
C ASP A 346 29.11 1.79 31.85
N VAL A 347 30.02 1.36 32.73
CA VAL A 347 31.30 2.01 33.03
C VAL A 347 32.21 2.17 31.81
N ARG A 348 31.98 1.39 30.76
CA ARG A 348 32.74 1.44 29.50
C ARG A 348 32.35 2.66 28.66
N VAL A 349 31.17 3.26 28.87
CA VAL A 349 30.67 4.37 28.07
C VAL A 349 31.37 5.67 28.46
N THR A 350 31.91 6.40 27.48
CA THR A 350 32.59 7.67 27.73
C THR A 350 31.59 8.81 27.91
N ARG A 351 32.03 9.98 28.43
CA ARG A 351 31.13 11.13 28.64
C ARG A 351 30.55 11.59 27.31
N MET A 352 31.40 11.73 26.30
CA MET A 352 30.95 12.05 24.94
C MET A 352 30.13 10.90 24.35
N GLY A 353 30.50 9.64 24.62
CA GLY A 353 29.75 8.46 24.20
C GLY A 353 28.29 8.47 24.65
N ALA A 354 28.01 8.86 25.90
CA ALA A 354 26.66 8.96 26.43
C ALA A 354 25.81 10.00 25.67
N TYR A 355 26.37 11.17 25.35
CA TYR A 355 25.70 12.18 24.53
C TYR A 355 25.48 11.70 23.09
N LEU A 356 26.46 11.04 22.47
CA LEU A 356 26.33 10.49 21.12
C LEU A 356 25.17 9.50 21.05
N ARG A 357 25.04 8.61 22.04
CA ARG A 357 23.94 7.64 22.13
C ARG A 357 22.59 8.28 22.39
N LYS A 358 22.53 9.25 23.30
CA LYS A 358 21.30 9.98 23.65
C LYS A 358 20.64 10.63 22.42
N TYR A 359 21.46 11.18 21.52
CA TYR A 359 21.01 11.84 20.30
C TYR A 359 21.18 10.99 19.02
N ASN A 360 21.57 9.71 19.16
CA ASN A 360 21.78 8.77 18.05
C ASN A 360 22.85 9.20 17.03
N LEU A 361 23.74 10.08 17.44
CA LEU A 361 24.83 10.57 16.61
C LEU A 361 25.88 9.48 16.37
N ASP A 362 25.97 8.49 17.26
CA ASP A 362 26.87 7.34 17.10
C ASP A 362 26.54 6.48 15.87
N GLU A 363 25.31 6.58 15.37
CA GLU A 363 24.79 5.78 14.25
C GLU A 363 24.97 6.47 12.90
N LEU A 364 25.41 7.73 12.85
CA LEU A 364 25.61 8.47 11.60
C LEU A 364 26.47 7.71 10.58
N PRO A 365 27.58 7.03 10.94
CA PRO A 365 28.39 6.30 9.95
C PRO A 365 27.63 5.17 9.23
N GLN A 366 26.47 4.72 9.74
CA GLN A 366 25.64 3.70 9.08
C GLN A 366 25.08 4.19 7.73
N PHE A 367 25.03 5.49 7.44
CA PHE A 367 24.67 5.95 6.10
C PHE A 367 25.65 5.46 5.01
N PHE A 368 26.90 5.16 5.36
CA PHE A 368 27.79 4.42 4.45
C PHE A 368 27.32 2.98 4.22
N ASN A 369 26.82 2.29 5.25
CA ASN A 369 26.22 0.95 5.08
C ASN A 369 24.98 0.99 4.19
N VAL A 370 24.19 2.07 4.27
CA VAL A 370 23.04 2.30 3.40
C VAL A 370 23.51 2.48 1.96
N LEU A 371 24.49 3.35 1.71
CA LEU A 371 25.03 3.56 0.37
C LEU A 371 25.59 2.27 -0.24
N LEU A 372 26.32 1.46 0.54
CA LEU A 372 26.87 0.16 0.13
C LEU A 372 25.81 -0.94 -0.06
N GLY A 373 24.57 -0.72 0.38
CA GLY A 373 23.46 -1.67 0.22
C GLY A 373 23.37 -2.75 1.30
N HIS A 374 24.20 -2.67 2.35
CA HIS A 374 24.09 -3.53 3.52
C HIS A 374 22.87 -3.19 4.40
N MET A 375 22.50 -1.91 4.41
CA MET A 375 21.38 -1.37 5.19
C MET A 375 20.44 -0.54 4.32
N SER A 376 19.27 -0.21 4.87
CA SER A 376 18.32 0.78 4.38
C SER A 376 18.21 1.93 5.39
N VAL A 377 17.69 3.08 4.99
CA VAL A 377 17.39 4.17 5.94
C VAL A 377 16.37 3.70 6.96
N VAL A 378 15.33 2.99 6.49
CA VAL A 378 14.25 2.44 7.31
C VAL A 378 14.19 0.92 7.16
N GLY A 379 14.15 0.20 8.29
CA GLY A 379 14.06 -1.25 8.33
C GLY A 379 14.21 -1.79 9.75
N PRO A 380 14.06 -3.12 9.96
CA PRO A 380 14.30 -3.73 11.25
C PRO A 380 15.74 -3.45 11.71
N ARG A 381 15.93 -3.05 12.96
CA ARG A 381 17.26 -2.76 13.50
C ARG A 381 18.13 -4.03 13.51
N PRO A 382 19.42 -3.96 13.12
CA PRO A 382 20.30 -5.12 13.17
C PRO A 382 20.77 -5.41 14.61
N ASN A 383 20.40 -6.57 15.14
CA ASN A 383 20.78 -7.04 16.48
C ASN A 383 22.19 -7.63 16.51
N MET A 384 22.74 -7.95 17.68
CA MET A 384 24.05 -8.61 17.76
C MET A 384 23.95 -10.06 17.28
N VAL A 385 25.05 -10.66 16.84
CA VAL A 385 25.07 -12.07 16.39
C VAL A 385 24.67 -13.01 17.53
N SER A 386 25.18 -12.77 18.74
CA SER A 386 24.79 -13.49 19.97
C SER A 386 23.28 -13.45 20.24
N GLN A 387 22.64 -12.29 20.03
CA GLN A 387 21.19 -12.12 20.20
C GLN A 387 20.37 -12.85 19.16
N LEU A 388 20.89 -12.98 17.93
CA LEU A 388 20.22 -13.75 16.89
C LEU A 388 20.13 -15.22 17.32
N GLU A 389 21.21 -15.80 17.84
CA GLU A 389 21.24 -17.19 18.30
C GLU A 389 20.34 -17.43 19.51
N GLU A 390 20.33 -16.49 20.47
CA GLU A 390 19.49 -16.57 21.67
C GLU A 390 18.01 -16.46 21.32
N TYR A 391 17.59 -15.39 20.65
CA TYR A 391 16.17 -15.13 20.42
C TYR A 391 15.56 -16.04 19.35
N SER A 392 16.34 -16.55 18.39
CA SER A 392 15.83 -17.52 17.41
C SER A 392 15.40 -18.84 18.05
N LYS A 393 15.88 -19.16 19.27
CA LYS A 393 15.45 -20.34 20.03
C LYS A 393 14.11 -20.13 20.76
N HIS A 394 13.77 -18.88 21.08
CA HIS A 394 12.62 -18.55 21.92
C HIS A 394 11.46 -17.92 21.14
N ILE A 395 11.73 -17.28 20.01
CA ILE A 395 10.74 -16.57 19.19
C ILE A 395 10.76 -17.15 17.78
N THR A 396 9.75 -17.95 17.45
CA THR A 396 9.63 -18.67 16.16
C THR A 396 9.74 -17.74 14.96
N GLU A 397 9.09 -16.59 15.01
CA GLU A 397 9.06 -15.61 13.92
C GLU A 397 10.29 -14.68 13.86
N TYR A 398 11.26 -14.83 14.77
CA TYR A 398 12.39 -13.91 14.89
C TYR A 398 13.13 -13.74 13.56
N GLN A 399 13.36 -14.83 12.84
CA GLN A 399 14.15 -14.84 11.60
C GLN A 399 13.47 -14.06 10.46
N LEU A 400 12.15 -13.91 10.49
CA LEU A 400 11.39 -13.24 9.43
C LEU A 400 11.73 -11.75 9.30
N ARG A 401 12.26 -11.12 10.37
CA ARG A 401 12.78 -9.74 10.31
C ARG A 401 13.94 -9.59 9.30
N HIS A 402 14.65 -10.67 9.01
CA HIS A 402 15.80 -10.69 8.08
C HIS A 402 15.37 -10.89 6.62
N ALA A 403 14.07 -10.96 6.32
CA ALA A 403 13.57 -10.98 4.94
C ALA A 403 13.93 -9.70 4.16
N VAL A 404 14.09 -8.58 4.88
CA VAL A 404 14.41 -7.26 4.31
C VAL A 404 15.78 -6.76 4.80
N THR A 405 16.33 -5.76 4.13
CA THR A 405 17.55 -5.08 4.59
C THR A 405 17.30 -4.38 5.92
N PRO A 406 18.21 -4.50 6.90
CA PRO A 406 18.08 -3.82 8.18
C PRO A 406 18.13 -2.30 8.05
N GLY A 407 17.55 -1.59 9.00
CA GLY A 407 17.42 -0.12 9.01
C GLY A 407 18.35 0.58 9.99
N ILE A 408 18.69 1.84 9.68
CA ILE A 408 19.25 2.78 10.68
C ILE A 408 18.15 3.10 11.72
N THR A 409 16.97 3.47 11.21
CA THR A 409 15.73 3.58 11.99
C THR A 409 14.72 2.52 11.55
N GLY A 410 13.66 2.33 12.33
CA GLY A 410 12.70 1.26 12.13
C GLY A 410 11.42 1.48 12.92
N TYR A 411 10.37 0.77 12.53
CA TYR A 411 9.05 0.94 13.11
C TYR A 411 9.02 0.59 14.61
N ALA A 412 9.73 -0.46 15.03
CA ALA A 412 9.86 -0.78 16.45
C ALA A 412 10.57 0.33 17.24
N GLN A 413 11.59 0.98 16.66
CA GLN A 413 12.34 2.06 17.32
C GLN A 413 11.45 3.28 17.60
N VAL A 414 10.71 3.76 16.60
CA VAL A 414 9.85 4.95 16.76
C VAL A 414 8.63 4.71 17.65
N ASN A 415 8.24 3.44 17.87
CA ASN A 415 7.17 3.05 18.80
C ASN A 415 7.68 2.72 20.21
N GLY A 416 8.93 3.07 20.54
CA GLY A 416 9.46 2.96 21.91
C GLY A 416 10.05 1.60 22.27
N TYR A 417 10.05 0.62 21.36
CA TYR A 417 10.68 -0.69 21.56
C TYR A 417 12.18 -0.65 21.24
N ARG A 418 12.87 0.39 21.70
CA ARG A 418 14.31 0.61 21.52
C ARG A 418 15.09 0.29 22.79
N GLY A 419 16.31 -0.22 22.66
CA GLY A 419 17.25 -0.40 23.78
C GLY A 419 17.19 -1.80 24.41
N GLU A 420 17.56 -1.88 25.69
CA GLU A 420 17.61 -3.12 26.46
C GLU A 420 16.21 -3.71 26.67
N THR A 421 16.08 -5.00 26.39
CA THR A 421 14.89 -5.81 26.68
C THR A 421 14.97 -6.29 28.12
N ARG A 422 14.73 -5.38 29.08
CA ARG A 422 14.78 -5.68 30.52
C ARG A 422 13.58 -6.48 31.01
N GLU A 423 12.42 -6.29 30.38
CA GLU A 423 11.18 -6.99 30.72
C GLU A 423 10.95 -8.16 29.76
N ALA A 424 10.52 -9.30 30.31
CA ALA A 424 10.08 -10.46 29.54
C ALA A 424 8.98 -10.03 28.52
N GLY A 425 9.11 -10.46 27.27
CA GLY A 425 8.17 -10.11 26.19
C GLY A 425 8.47 -8.77 25.46
N THR A 426 9.42 -7.94 25.92
CA THR A 426 9.79 -6.71 25.19
C THR A 426 10.40 -7.02 23.82
N MET A 427 11.16 -8.11 23.73
CA MET A 427 11.76 -8.55 22.48
C MET A 427 10.69 -9.09 21.50
N GLU A 428 9.68 -9.80 22.00
CA GLU A 428 8.56 -10.28 21.20
C GLU A 428 7.80 -9.10 20.59
N LYS A 429 7.48 -8.07 21.39
CA LYS A 429 6.86 -6.84 20.86
C LYS A 429 7.75 -6.15 19.83
N ARG A 430 9.07 -6.08 20.04
CA ARG A 430 9.98 -5.53 19.03
C ARG A 430 9.89 -6.33 17.72
N VAL A 431 9.93 -7.66 17.79
CA VAL A 431 9.76 -8.54 16.61
C VAL A 431 8.40 -8.29 15.97
N GLU A 432 7.32 -8.21 16.74
CA GLU A 432 5.97 -7.92 16.24
C GLU A 432 5.91 -6.62 15.43
N TYR A 433 6.52 -5.53 15.93
CA TYR A 433 6.58 -4.27 15.19
C TYR A 433 7.49 -4.34 13.96
N ASP A 434 8.60 -5.09 14.04
CA ASP A 434 9.46 -5.32 12.87
C ASP A 434 8.72 -6.11 11.78
N LEU A 435 7.90 -7.10 12.16
CA LEU A 435 7.07 -7.86 11.22
C LEU A 435 5.92 -7.02 10.65
N LYS A 436 5.26 -6.20 11.49
CA LYS A 436 4.26 -5.23 11.02
C LYS A 436 4.83 -4.31 9.96
N TYR A 437 6.08 -3.87 10.11
CA TYR A 437 6.78 -3.10 9.09
C TYR A 437 7.00 -3.89 7.80
N VAL A 438 7.52 -5.12 7.90
CA VAL A 438 7.76 -5.98 6.73
C VAL A 438 6.48 -6.27 5.96
N GLU A 439 5.39 -6.59 6.66
CA GLU A 439 4.09 -6.96 6.06
C GLU A 439 3.32 -5.78 5.45
N ASN A 440 3.52 -4.57 6.00
CA ASN A 440 2.76 -3.37 5.62
C ASN A 440 3.64 -2.27 5.02
N TRP A 441 4.83 -2.63 4.52
CA TRP A 441 5.73 -1.66 3.93
C TRP A 441 5.03 -0.85 2.84
N SER A 442 5.18 0.46 2.94
CA SER A 442 4.84 1.42 1.89
C SER A 442 5.82 2.58 1.97
N PHE A 443 6.03 3.28 0.86
CA PHE A 443 6.87 4.48 0.85
C PHE A 443 6.39 5.53 1.86
N GLY A 444 5.07 5.69 2.04
CA GLY A 444 4.50 6.58 3.04
C GLY A 444 4.82 6.17 4.49
N LEU A 445 4.87 4.88 4.77
CA LEU A 445 5.30 4.38 6.09
C LEU A 445 6.78 4.69 6.36
N ASP A 446 7.66 4.54 5.36
CA ASP A 446 9.07 4.94 5.48
C ASP A 446 9.19 6.44 5.81
N MET A 447 8.46 7.31 5.10
CA MET A 447 8.47 8.76 5.38
C MET A 447 7.97 9.09 6.79
N LYS A 448 6.91 8.42 7.24
CA LYS A 448 6.38 8.58 8.60
C LYS A 448 7.41 8.19 9.67
N ILE A 449 8.10 7.06 9.49
CA ILE A 449 9.12 6.60 10.43
C ILE A 449 10.30 7.58 10.46
N ILE A 450 10.75 8.08 9.30
CA ILE A 450 11.82 9.09 9.24
C ILE A 450 11.40 10.36 9.99
N GLY A 451 10.20 10.89 9.75
CA GLY A 451 9.69 12.07 10.43
C GLY A 451 9.60 11.89 11.96
N GLN A 452 9.10 10.73 12.40
CA GLN A 452 9.06 10.38 13.84
C GLN A 452 10.47 10.24 14.43
N THR A 453 11.42 9.70 13.68
CA THR A 453 12.83 9.58 14.12
C THR A 453 13.44 10.95 14.35
N VAL A 454 13.28 11.89 13.41
CA VAL A 454 13.79 13.26 13.55
C VAL A 454 13.14 13.95 14.75
N TRP A 455 11.83 13.80 14.93
CA TRP A 455 11.12 14.35 16.08
C TRP A 455 11.65 13.79 17.41
N ASN A 456 11.85 12.48 17.50
CA ASN A 456 12.40 11.82 18.69
C ASN A 456 13.85 12.23 18.97
N MET A 457 14.67 12.45 17.93
CA MET A 457 16.04 12.96 18.08
C MET A 457 16.06 14.36 18.69
N VAL A 458 15.15 15.26 18.29
CA VAL A 458 15.07 16.63 18.82
C VAL A 458 14.53 16.64 20.25
N LYS A 459 13.51 15.83 20.55
CA LYS A 459 12.90 15.74 21.89
C LYS A 459 13.80 15.04 22.91
N GLY A 460 14.69 14.16 22.45
CA GLY A 460 15.49 13.25 23.27
C GLY A 460 14.67 12.04 23.75
N GLU A 461 15.23 10.83 23.61
CA GLU A 461 14.56 9.59 24.01
C GLU A 461 15.02 9.12 25.40
N LYS A 462 14.06 8.78 26.29
CA LYS A 462 14.35 8.26 27.65
C LYS A 462 14.98 6.87 27.65
N ASN A 463 14.92 6.13 26.55
CA ASN A 463 15.40 4.74 26.41
C ASN A 463 16.70 4.63 25.59
N ALA A 464 17.25 5.76 25.12
CA ALA A 464 18.55 5.83 24.46
C ALA A 464 19.62 6.20 25.51
N TYR A 465 20.32 5.20 26.04
CA TYR A 465 21.36 5.36 27.06
C TYR A 465 22.77 5.23 26.46
#